data_AF-A0AA38GAM2-F1
#
_entry.id   AF-A0AA38GAM2-F1
#
_cell.length_a   1.000
_cell.length_b   1.000
_cell.length_c   1.000
_cell.angle_alpha   90.00
_cell.angle_beta   90.00
_cell.angle_gamma   90.00
#
_symmetry.space_group_name_H-M   'P 1'
#
loop_
_entity.id
_entity.type
_entity.pdbx_description
1 polymer ?
#
loop_
_entity_poly.entity_id
_entity_poly.type
_entity_poly.pdbx_seq_one_letter_code
_entity_poly.pdbx_strand_id
1 'polypeptide(L)'
;MTLHISLLKPGQKVLEFRKCAPLLESTFLEKKEVPSSSGWIAVPDIWRTSAEQYGDRIAVLDYHHDPPSQMTYKQLEQAILDFSEGVRVLGILPDQKIALFADNSCRWLVADQ
;
A
#
# COMPACT_ATOMS: atom_id res chain seq x y z
N MET A 1 -9.79 -24.63 29.75
CA MET A 1 -8.60 -23.78 29.57
C MET A 1 -9.09 -22.36 29.37
N THR A 2 -9.11 -21.58 30.45
CA THR A 2 -9.77 -20.28 30.52
C THR A 2 -8.80 -19.21 30.04
N LEU A 3 -9.10 -18.56 28.91
CA LEU A 3 -8.34 -17.40 28.44
C LEU A 3 -8.73 -16.18 29.27
N HIS A 4 -7.80 -15.74 30.12
CA HIS A 4 -7.89 -14.45 30.81
C HIS A 4 -7.75 -13.32 29.77
N ILE A 5 -8.85 -12.66 29.44
CA ILE A 5 -8.82 -11.35 28.80
C ILE A 5 -8.38 -10.35 29.87
N SER A 6 -7.12 -9.93 29.78
CA SER A 6 -6.59 -8.84 30.58
C SER A 6 -7.28 -7.54 30.17
N LEU A 7 -8.15 -7.01 31.04
CA LEU A 7 -8.67 -5.66 30.92
C LEU A 7 -7.50 -4.66 30.81
N LEU A 8 -7.55 -3.82 29.78
CA LEU A 8 -6.67 -2.66 29.64
C LEU A 8 -6.79 -1.80 30.90
N LYS A 9 -5.65 -1.56 31.56
CA LYS A 9 -5.56 -0.71 32.74
C LYS A 9 -5.82 0.75 32.34
N PRO A 10 -6.60 1.53 33.13
CA PRO A 10 -6.80 2.95 32.86
C PRO A 10 -5.48 3.69 33.12
N GLY A 11 -4.92 4.33 32.08
CA GLY A 11 -3.66 5.08 32.16
C GLY A 11 -2.72 4.99 30.96
N GLN A 12 -3.06 4.22 29.92
CA GLN A 12 -2.31 4.32 28.65
C GLN A 12 -2.56 5.70 28.03
N LYS A 13 -1.51 6.53 27.99
CA LYS A 13 -1.46 7.70 27.09
C LYS A 13 -1.77 7.19 25.68
N VAL A 14 -2.87 7.67 25.11
CA VAL A 14 -3.08 7.57 23.66
C VAL A 14 -1.86 8.22 23.03
N LEU A 15 -1.04 7.43 22.34
CA LEU A 15 0.01 7.96 21.48
C LEU A 15 -0.72 8.78 20.41
N GLU A 16 -0.75 10.10 20.57
CA GLU A 16 -1.14 10.99 19.49
C GLU A 16 -0.11 10.82 18.38
N PHE A 17 -0.48 10.03 17.37
CA PHE A 17 0.29 9.97 16.14
C PHE A 17 0.21 11.36 15.49
N ARG A 18 1.35 12.06 15.45
CA ARG A 18 1.47 13.22 14.57
C ARG A 18 1.24 12.72 13.15
N LYS A 19 0.08 13.04 12.59
CA LYS A 19 -0.23 12.80 11.19
C LYS A 19 0.86 13.45 10.34
N CYS A 20 1.41 12.74 9.36
CA CYS A 20 2.61 13.17 8.66
C CYS A 20 2.40 14.40 7.77
N ALA A 21 1.14 14.81 7.50
CA ALA A 21 0.82 16.00 6.71
C ALA A 21 -0.51 16.67 7.17
N PRO A 22 -0.52 17.38 8.31
CA PRO A 22 -1.75 17.96 8.86
C PRO A 22 -2.38 19.04 7.96
N LEU A 23 -1.60 19.66 7.08
CA LEU A 23 -2.06 20.67 6.12
C LEU A 23 -2.80 20.09 4.90
N LEU A 24 -2.60 18.80 4.59
CA LEU A 24 -3.30 18.14 3.48
C LEU A 24 -4.69 17.62 3.92
N GLU A 25 -4.92 17.44 5.21
CA GLU A 25 -6.19 16.89 5.71
C GLU A 25 -7.35 17.91 5.57
N SER A 26 -7.09 19.20 5.80
CA SER A 26 -8.11 20.24 5.68
C SER A 26 -8.66 20.37 4.27
N THR A 27 -7.85 20.11 3.25
CA THR A 27 -8.28 20.11 1.84
C THR A 27 -9.09 18.87 1.45
N PHE A 28 -8.89 17.73 2.13
CA PHE A 28 -9.72 16.53 1.92
C PHE A 28 -11.10 16.62 2.58
N LEU A 29 -11.20 17.27 3.75
CA LEU A 29 -12.48 17.46 4.47
C LEU A 29 -13.39 18.50 3.80
N GLU A 30 -12.84 19.41 2.99
CA GLU A 30 -13.58 20.39 2.21
C GLU A 30 -14.14 19.86 0.87
N LYS A 31 -14.17 18.53 0.65
CA LYS A 31 -14.62 17.92 -0.60
C LYS A 31 -16.05 18.34 -0.95
N LYS A 32 -16.18 19.39 -1.78
CA LYS A 32 -17.16 19.42 -2.85
C LYS A 32 -16.89 18.18 -3.70
N GLU A 33 -17.91 17.36 -3.89
CA GLU A 33 -17.87 16.21 -4.78
C GLU A 33 -17.45 16.66 -6.19
N VAL A 34 -16.16 16.56 -6.47
CA VAL A 34 -15.69 16.47 -7.85
C VAL A 34 -15.82 14.98 -8.19
N PRO A 35 -16.70 14.59 -9.13
CA PRO A 35 -16.77 13.21 -9.55
C PRO A 35 -15.51 12.92 -10.35
N SER A 36 -14.46 12.43 -9.69
CA SER A 36 -13.33 11.85 -10.40
C SER A 36 -13.84 10.58 -11.06
N SER A 37 -13.82 10.53 -12.41
CA SER A 37 -14.32 9.41 -13.19
C SER A 37 -13.66 8.06 -12.87
N SER A 38 -12.56 8.05 -12.10
CA SER A 38 -11.78 6.86 -11.77
C SER A 38 -12.20 6.11 -10.49
N GLY A 39 -13.01 6.71 -9.60
CA GLY A 39 -13.41 6.06 -8.34
C GLY A 39 -12.27 5.69 -7.39
N TRP A 40 -11.06 6.22 -7.58
CA TRP A 40 -9.88 5.91 -6.76
C TRP A 40 -9.99 6.51 -5.35
N ILE A 41 -9.64 5.71 -4.34
CA ILE A 41 -9.65 6.07 -2.93
C ILE A 41 -8.21 6.29 -2.42
N ALA A 42 -7.25 5.50 -2.92
CA ALA A 42 -5.83 5.58 -2.56
C ALA A 42 -4.93 5.51 -3.79
N VAL A 43 -3.66 5.91 -3.64
CA VAL A 43 -2.66 5.87 -4.72
C VAL A 43 -2.56 4.47 -5.36
N PRO A 44 -2.54 3.35 -4.61
CA PRO A 44 -2.43 2.01 -5.21
C PRO A 44 -3.62 1.59 -6.10
N ASP A 45 -4.78 2.28 -6.04
CA ASP A 45 -5.92 1.97 -6.90
C ASP A 45 -5.62 2.18 -8.41
N ILE A 46 -4.58 2.96 -8.74
CA ILE A 46 -4.10 3.09 -10.11
C ILE A 46 -3.75 1.74 -10.74
N TRP A 47 -3.19 0.80 -9.95
CA TRP A 47 -2.73 -0.49 -10.47
C TRP A 47 -3.88 -1.39 -10.89
N ARG A 48 -4.99 -1.40 -10.14
CA ARG A 48 -6.20 -2.15 -10.49
C ARG A 48 -6.73 -1.72 -11.86
N THR A 49 -7.02 -0.43 -12.01
CA THR A 49 -7.55 0.09 -13.29
C THR A 49 -6.54 -0.03 -14.44
N SER A 50 -5.24 0.12 -14.17
CA SER A 50 -4.20 -0.09 -15.19
C SER A 50 -4.10 -1.55 -15.62
N ALA A 51 -4.26 -2.51 -14.69
CA ALA A 51 -4.29 -3.93 -15.00
C ALA A 51 -5.53 -4.32 -15.82
N GLU A 52 -6.70 -3.74 -15.51
CA GLU A 52 -7.92 -3.92 -16.30
C GLU A 52 -7.78 -3.37 -17.73
N GLN A 53 -7.20 -2.17 -17.88
CA GLN A 53 -7.12 -1.50 -19.17
C GLN A 53 -5.93 -1.92 -20.04
N TYR A 54 -4.80 -2.28 -19.42
CA TYR A 54 -3.52 -2.51 -20.09
C TYR A 54 -2.83 -3.81 -19.64
N GLY A 55 -3.58 -4.78 -19.11
CA GLY A 55 -3.06 -5.94 -18.38
C GLY A 55 -1.91 -6.71 -19.03
N ASP A 56 -1.93 -6.88 -20.36
CA ASP A 56 -0.90 -7.63 -21.11
C ASP A 56 0.29 -6.76 -21.55
N ARG A 57 0.23 -5.43 -21.37
CA ARG A 57 1.35 -4.53 -21.67
C ARG A 57 2.38 -4.60 -20.55
N ILE A 58 3.65 -4.47 -20.92
CA ILE A 58 4.76 -4.37 -19.97
C ILE A 58 4.63 -3.06 -19.18
N ALA A 59 4.53 -3.19 -17.85
CA ALA A 59 4.54 -2.08 -16.92
C ALA A 59 5.94 -1.78 -16.41
N VAL A 60 6.72 -2.85 -16.16
CA VAL A 60 8.06 -2.76 -15.58
C VAL A 60 9.01 -3.65 -16.35
N LEU A 61 10.18 -3.10 -16.63
CA LEU A 61 11.33 -3.82 -17.15
C LEU A 61 12.53 -3.49 -16.26
N ASP A 62 12.99 -4.51 -15.55
CA ASP A 62 14.09 -4.43 -14.59
C ASP A 62 15.32 -5.10 -15.18
N TYR A 63 16.23 -4.27 -15.71
CA TYR A 63 17.50 -4.70 -16.28
C TYR A 63 18.60 -4.94 -15.24
N HIS A 64 18.35 -4.66 -13.96
CA HIS A 64 19.36 -4.83 -12.92
C HIS A 64 19.52 -6.30 -12.49
N HIS A 65 18.61 -7.18 -12.92
CA HIS A 65 18.70 -8.63 -12.72
C HIS A 65 19.24 -9.35 -13.97
N ASP A 66 19.89 -10.51 -13.76
CA ASP A 66 20.31 -11.42 -14.82
C ASP A 66 19.66 -12.80 -14.62
N PRO A 67 18.69 -13.21 -15.47
CA PRO A 67 18.17 -12.46 -16.61
C PRO A 67 17.28 -11.26 -16.20
N PRO A 68 17.13 -10.25 -17.08
CA PRO A 68 16.23 -9.12 -16.83
C PRO A 68 14.82 -9.58 -16.49
N SER A 69 14.23 -8.98 -15.47
CA SER A 69 12.87 -9.27 -15.05
C SER A 69 11.89 -8.34 -15.74
N GLN A 70 10.77 -8.87 -16.22
CA GLN A 70 9.70 -8.09 -16.83
C GLN A 70 8.36 -8.46 -16.19
N MET A 71 7.51 -7.46 -15.97
CA MET A 71 6.15 -7.66 -15.49
C MET A 71 5.16 -6.88 -16.36
N THR A 72 4.09 -7.55 -16.78
CA THR A 72 2.93 -6.87 -17.33
C THR A 72 2.17 -6.12 -16.24
N TYR A 73 1.26 -5.20 -16.61
CA TYR A 73 0.41 -4.52 -15.62
C TYR A 73 -0.38 -5.49 -14.74
N LYS A 74 -0.87 -6.59 -15.32
CA LYS A 74 -1.59 -7.63 -14.57
C LYS A 74 -0.68 -8.38 -13.59
N GLN A 75 0.55 -8.69 -13.99
CA GLN A 75 1.52 -9.36 -13.12
C GLN A 75 1.98 -8.44 -12.00
N LEU A 76 2.19 -7.15 -12.30
CA LEU A 76 2.59 -6.16 -11.30
C LEU A 76 1.50 -5.95 -10.24
N GLU A 77 0.24 -5.80 -10.66
CA GLU A 77 -0.88 -5.65 -9.73
C GLU A 77 -1.02 -6.87 -8.82
N GLN A 78 -0.93 -8.09 -9.37
CA GLN A 78 -0.92 -9.30 -8.56
C GLN A 78 0.26 -9.35 -7.57
N ALA A 79 1.46 -8.94 -8.00
CA ALA A 79 2.63 -8.92 -7.12
C ALA A 79 2.48 -7.92 -5.96
N ILE A 80 1.88 -6.75 -6.20
CA ILE A 80 1.52 -5.77 -5.16
C ILE A 80 0.52 -6.38 -4.19
N LEU A 81 -0.54 -7.02 -4.70
CA LEU A 81 -1.54 -7.68 -3.86
C LEU A 81 -0.92 -8.79 -2.99
N ASP A 82 -0.09 -9.66 -3.57
CA ASP A 82 0.58 -10.74 -2.86
C ASP A 82 1.51 -10.21 -1.76
N PHE A 83 2.24 -9.13 -2.03
CA PHE A 83 3.08 -8.47 -1.01
C PHE A 83 2.22 -7.91 0.13
N SER A 84 1.14 -7.19 -0.21
CA SER A 84 0.24 -6.60 0.79
C SER A 84 -0.44 -7.66 1.66
N GLU A 85 -0.78 -8.81 1.09
CA GLU A 85 -1.34 -9.95 1.81
C GLU A 85 -0.30 -10.56 2.75
N GLY A 86 0.95 -10.68 2.32
CA GLY A 86 2.06 -11.10 3.17
C GLY A 86 2.25 -10.18 4.39
N VAL A 87 2.23 -8.86 4.17
CA VAL A 87 2.28 -7.84 5.24
C VAL A 87 1.11 -7.99 6.22
N ARG A 88 -0.10 -8.21 5.70
CA ARG A 88 -1.31 -8.42 6.52
C ARG A 88 -1.22 -9.69 7.36
N VAL A 89 -0.74 -10.79 6.79
CA VAL A 89 -0.56 -12.07 7.48
C VAL A 89 0.47 -11.96 8.62
N LEU A 90 1.48 -11.09 8.48
CA LEU A 90 2.43 -10.78 9.55
C LEU A 90 1.82 -9.97 10.71
N GLY A 91 0.56 -9.55 10.60
CA GLY A 91 -0.16 -8.83 11.66
C GLY A 91 0.17 -7.34 11.73
N ILE A 92 0.70 -6.77 10.64
CA ILE A 92 0.94 -5.33 10.54
C ILE A 92 -0.42 -4.63 10.41
N LEU A 93 -0.66 -3.67 11.30
CA LEU A 93 -1.92 -2.93 11.37
C LEU A 93 -1.86 -1.62 10.57
N PRO A 94 -3.01 -1.05 10.18
CA PRO A 94 -3.06 0.30 9.64
C PRO A 94 -2.30 1.30 10.52
N ASP A 95 -1.72 2.31 9.88
CA ASP A 95 -0.90 3.36 10.50
C ASP A 95 0.44 2.90 11.15
N GLN A 96 0.75 1.60 11.11
CA GLN A 96 2.09 1.14 11.47
C GLN A 96 3.09 1.46 10.36
N LYS A 97 4.32 1.76 10.78
CA LYS A 97 5.39 2.17 9.88
C LYS A 97 6.28 0.98 9.58
N ILE A 98 6.51 0.72 8.29
CA ILE A 98 7.43 -0.29 7.79
C ILE A 98 8.64 0.43 7.20
N ALA A 99 9.84 -0.02 7.53
CA ALA A 99 11.06 0.41 6.85
C ALA A 99 11.37 -0.59 5.73
N LEU A 100 11.46 -0.11 4.50
CA LEU A 100 11.79 -0.89 3.32
C LEU A 100 13.22 -0.58 2.87
N PHE A 101 13.99 -1.63 2.56
CA PHE A 101 15.32 -1.52 2.01
C PHE A 101 15.41 -2.45 0.81
N ALA A 102 15.67 -1.89 -0.37
CA ALA A 102 15.79 -2.63 -1.62
C ALA A 102 16.71 -1.89 -2.59
N ASP A 103 17.33 -2.63 -3.49
CA ASP A 103 18.03 -2.07 -4.65
C ASP A 103 17.03 -1.52 -5.67
N ASN A 104 17.51 -0.74 -6.66
CA ASN A 104 16.69 -0.21 -7.76
C ASN A 104 16.18 -1.36 -8.65
N SER A 105 15.07 -1.96 -8.25
CA SER A 105 14.51 -3.17 -8.84
C SER A 105 12.99 -3.12 -8.86
N CYS A 106 12.38 -4.02 -9.65
CA CYS A 106 10.93 -4.17 -9.68
C CYS A 106 10.34 -4.51 -8.30
N ARG A 107 11.12 -5.14 -7.41
CA ARG A 107 10.73 -5.46 -6.03
C ARG A 107 10.53 -4.22 -5.17
N TRP A 108 11.28 -3.15 -5.41
CA TRP A 108 11.04 -1.88 -4.72
C TRP A 108 9.66 -1.36 -5.12
N LEU A 109 9.37 -1.24 -6.42
CA LEU A 109 8.05 -0.78 -6.85
C LEU A 109 6.92 -1.62 -6.24
N VAL A 110 7.05 -2.95 -6.21
CA VAL A 110 6.03 -3.81 -5.58
C VAL A 110 5.86 -3.51 -4.09
N ALA A 111 6.95 -3.32 -3.35
CA ALA A 111 6.89 -3.15 -1.89
C ALA A 111 6.45 -1.74 -1.47
N ASP A 112 6.63 -0.74 -2.31
CA ASP A 112 6.29 0.67 -2.05
C ASP A 112 4.78 0.95 -2.17
N GLN A 113 4.03 0.08 -2.85
CA GLN A 113 2.59 0.24 -3.14
C GLN A 113 1.72 -0.49 -2.12
#